data_AF-A0A6V8DLR1-F1
#
_entry.id   AF-A0A6V8DLR1-F1
#
_cell.length_a   1.000
_cell.length_b   1.000
_cell.length_c   1.000
_cell.angle_alpha   90.00
_cell.angle_beta   90.00
_cell.angle_gamma   90.00
#
_symmetry.space_group_name_H-M   'P 1'
#
loop_
_entity.id
_entity.type
_entity.pdbx_description
1 polymer ?
#
loop_
_entity_poly.entity_id
_entity_poly.type
_entity_poly.pdbx_seq_one_letter_code
_entity_poly.pdbx_strand_id
1 'polypeptide(L)' 'EPEPEPKPEPEPEPEPDLKESQAITNCPICGTEAPVGSSSCAVCGYSFIS' A
#
# COMPACT_ATOMS: atom_id res chain seq x y z
N GLU A 1 31.60 26.51 -35.15
CA GLU A 1 31.31 26.52 -33.70
C GLU A 1 30.76 25.16 -33.31
N PRO A 2 31.13 24.59 -32.16
CA PRO A 2 30.51 23.35 -31.70
C PRO A 2 29.07 23.62 -31.27
N GLU A 3 28.13 22.82 -31.75
CA GLU A 3 26.73 22.85 -31.30
C GLU A 3 26.65 22.46 -29.82
N PRO A 4 25.77 23.10 -29.03
CA PRO A 4 25.62 22.79 -27.61
C PRO A 4 25.11 21.36 -27.43
N GLU A 5 25.76 20.62 -26.52
CA GLU A 5 25.34 19.27 -26.18
C GLU A 5 23.89 19.26 -25.65
N PRO A 6 23.09 18.24 -26.03
CA PRO A 6 21.71 18.15 -25.61
C PRO A 6 21.63 18.01 -24.08
N LYS A 7 20.74 18.79 -23.45
CA LYS A 7 20.51 18.68 -22.01
C LYS A 7 19.98 17.28 -21.69
N PRO A 8 20.40 16.66 -20.58
CA PRO A 8 19.84 15.40 -20.12
C PRO A 8 18.33 15.52 -19.99
N GLU A 9 17.59 14.55 -20.53
CA GLU A 9 16.15 14.45 -20.29
C GLU A 9 15.91 14.31 -18.78
N PRO A 10 14.87 14.97 -18.24
CA PRO A 10 14.52 14.84 -16.83
C PRO A 10 14.19 13.38 -16.52
N GLU A 11 14.72 12.87 -15.42
CA GLU A 11 14.34 11.54 -14.92
C GLU A 11 12.82 11.49 -14.71
N PRO A 12 12.17 10.36 -15.07
CA PRO A 12 10.74 10.20 -14.88
C PRO A 12 10.39 10.34 -13.39
N GLU A 13 9.38 11.15 -13.08
CA GLU A 13 8.84 11.21 -11.72
C GLU A 13 8.38 9.82 -11.28
N PRO A 14 8.66 9.41 -10.03
CA PRO A 14 8.21 8.12 -9.53
C PRO A 14 6.68 8.09 -9.59
N GLU A 15 6.13 7.09 -10.28
CA GLU A 15 4.69 6.83 -10.26
C GLU A 15 4.24 6.72 -8.80
N PRO A 16 3.09 7.33 -8.43
CA PRO A 16 2.56 7.17 -7.08
C PRO A 16 2.39 5.67 -6.86
N ASP A 17 3.12 5.14 -5.88
CA ASP A 17 3.09 3.74 -5.50
C ASP A 17 1.63 3.39 -5.21
N LEU A 18 0.99 2.75 -6.20
CA LEU A 18 -0.27 2.05 -6.07
C LEU A 18 -0.04 0.84 -5.17
N LYS A 19 0.42 1.04 -3.92
CA LYS A 19 -0.05 0.25 -2.79
C LYS A 19 -1.54 0.50 -2.80
N GLU A 20 -2.22 -0.33 -3.56
CA GLU A 20 -3.48 -0.92 -3.19
C GLU A 20 -3.60 -0.79 -1.68
N SER A 21 -4.33 0.24 -1.24
CA SER A 21 -4.63 0.49 0.15
C SER A 21 -5.54 -0.66 0.59
N GLN A 22 -4.95 -1.84 0.75
CA GLN A 22 -5.53 -2.95 1.48
C GLN A 22 -5.64 -2.39 2.88
N ALA A 23 -6.75 -1.69 3.17
CA ALA A 23 -6.89 -1.01 4.44
C ALA A 23 -6.73 -2.09 5.51
N ILE A 24 -5.69 -1.97 6.33
CA ILE A 24 -5.43 -2.95 7.37
C ILE A 24 -6.23 -2.48 8.58
N THR A 25 -6.99 -3.38 9.17
CA THR A 25 -7.71 -3.14 10.42
C THR A 25 -7.09 -3.99 11.52
N ASN A 26 -7.04 -3.47 12.75
CA ASN A 26 -6.58 -4.25 13.88
C ASN A 26 -7.75 -5.04 14.48
N CYS A 27 -7.49 -6.27 14.91
CA CYS A 27 -8.46 -7.03 15.66
C CYS A 27 -8.76 -6.35 17.00
N PRO A 28 -10.04 -6.08 17.34
CA PRO A 28 -10.38 -5.46 18.63
C PRO A 28 -10.20 -6.42 19.82
N ILE A 29 -10.01 -7.72 19.57
CA ILE A 29 -9.85 -8.73 20.61
C ILE A 29 -8.38 -8.96 20.97
N CYS A 30 -7.52 -9.15 19.96
CA CYS A 30 -6.11 -9.51 20.17
C CYS A 30 -5.10 -8.54 19.55
N GLY A 31 -5.55 -7.49 18.85
CA GLY A 31 -4.68 -6.48 18.23
C GLY A 31 -4.03 -6.90 16.91
N THR A 32 -4.25 -8.13 16.44
CA THR A 32 -3.66 -8.62 15.18
C THR A 32 -4.15 -7.83 13.97
N GLU A 33 -3.22 -7.45 13.11
CA GLU A 33 -3.47 -6.83 11.82
C GLU A 33 -4.19 -7.81 10.87
N ALA A 34 -5.33 -7.40 10.33
CA ALA A 34 -6.11 -8.15 9.36
C ALA A 34 -6.50 -7.23 8.20
N PRO A 35 -6.51 -7.72 6.94
CA PRO A 35 -6.96 -6.91 5.82
C PRO A 35 -8.47 -6.65 5.93
N VAL A 36 -8.92 -5.44 5.60
CA VAL A 36 -10.35 -5.10 5.49
C VAL A 36 -11.01 -6.05 4.50
N GLY A 37 -12.14 -6.64 4.91
CA GLY A 37 -12.81 -7.69 4.15
C GLY A 37 -12.50 -9.12 4.63
N SER A 38 -11.53 -9.31 5.55
CA SER A 38 -11.40 -10.58 6.26
C SER A 38 -12.68 -10.87 7.06
N SER A 39 -13.25 -12.06 6.94
CA SER A 39 -14.44 -12.44 7.72
C SER A 39 -14.12 -12.74 9.19
N SER A 40 -12.88 -13.13 9.49
CA SER A 40 -12.44 -13.44 10.86
C SER A 40 -10.94 -13.27 11.08
N CYS A 41 -10.54 -13.06 12.33
CA CYS A 41 -9.15 -12.96 12.76
C CYS A 41 -8.49 -14.33 12.74
N ALA A 42 -7.36 -14.44 12.04
CA ALA A 42 -6.58 -15.68 11.96
C ALA A 42 -5.96 -16.13 13.30
N VAL A 43 -5.86 -15.23 14.28
CA VAL A 43 -5.22 -15.50 15.58
C VAL A 43 -6.22 -15.92 16.63
N CYS A 44 -7.30 -15.15 16.82
CA CYS A 44 -8.28 -15.42 17.89
C CYS A 44 -9.64 -15.93 17.38
N GLY A 45 -9.86 -15.98 16.06
CA GLY A 45 -11.13 -16.40 15.46
C GLY A 45 -12.25 -15.35 15.52
N TYR A 46 -11.98 -14.13 16.01
CA TYR A 46 -12.97 -13.05 16.07
C TYR A 46 -13.55 -12.74 14.70
N SER A 47 -14.88 -12.70 14.56
CA SER A 47 -15.55 -12.46 13.28
C SER A 47 -15.74 -10.96 13.04
N PHE A 48 -15.23 -10.44 11.91
CA PHE A 48 -15.29 -9.02 11.52
C PHE A 48 -16.53 -8.68 10.66
N ILE A 49 -17.57 -9.51 10.75
CA ILE A 49 -18.80 -9.38 9.96
C ILE A 49 -19.36 -7.97 10.18
N SER A 50 -19.49 -7.21 9.10
CA SER A 50 -20.04 -5.84 9.10
C SER A 50 -21.54 -5.82 9.38
#